data_AF-A0A950HLY9-F1
#
_entry.id   AF-A0A950HLY9-F1
#
_cell.length_a   1.000
_cell.length_b   1.000
_cell.length_c   1.000
_cell.angle_alpha   90.00
_cell.angle_beta   90.00
_cell.angle_gamma   90.00
#
_symmetry.space_group_name_H-M   'P 1'
#
loop_
_entity.id
_entity.type
_entity.pdbx_description
1 polymer ?
#
loop_
_entity_poly.entity_id
_entity_poly.type
_entity_poly.pdbx_seq_one_letter_code
_entity_poly.pdbx_strand_id
1 'polypeptide(L)'
;MTRQVLCWALLAALLLVWLGLLLGATWTTQALQARFRRQAEERRRLNAAWAAVHATAHHGEKCPHCGYPPTDQDWHAEPTPVEDPPDDD
;
A
#
# COMPACT_ATOMS: atom_id res chain seq x y z
N MET A 1 11.30 49.06 -22.92
CA MET A 1 10.22 48.09 -23.22
C MET A 1 10.57 46.64 -22.89
N THR A 2 11.83 46.28 -22.60
CA THR A 2 12.27 44.89 -22.41
C THR A 2 11.89 44.27 -21.06
N ARG A 3 11.95 45.01 -19.94
CA ARG A 3 11.62 44.49 -18.58
C ARG A 3 10.19 43.98 -18.45
N GLN A 4 9.21 44.70 -19.00
CA GLN A 4 7.80 44.33 -18.88
C GLN A 4 7.50 43.02 -19.64
N VAL A 5 8.05 42.85 -20.84
CA VAL A 5 7.91 41.63 -21.64
C VAL A 5 8.58 40.44 -20.94
N LEU A 6 9.76 40.65 -20.35
CA LEU A 6 10.46 39.64 -19.55
C LEU A 6 9.63 39.20 -18.33
N CYS A 7 9.03 40.13 -17.59
CA CYS A 7 8.16 39.80 -16.46
C CYS A 7 6.94 38.96 -16.90
N TRP A 8 6.28 39.33 -18.00
CA TRP A 8 5.14 38.56 -18.52
C TRP A 8 5.53 37.17 -19.00
N ALA A 9 6.68 37.04 -19.67
CA ALA A 9 7.18 35.74 -20.14
C ALA A 9 7.49 34.80 -18.96
N LEU A 10 8.12 35.31 -17.90
CA LEU A 10 8.42 34.53 -16.69
C LEU A 10 7.14 34.10 -15.96
N LEU A 11 6.16 34.98 -15.85
CA LEU A 11 4.86 34.64 -15.25
C LEU A 11 4.13 33.57 -16.06
N ALA A 12 4.12 33.69 -17.38
CA ALA A 12 3.52 32.69 -18.27
C ALA A 12 4.23 31.33 -18.15
N ALA A 13 5.56 31.31 -18.15
CA ALA A 13 6.34 30.09 -17.97
C ALA A 13 6.05 29.43 -16.62
N LEU A 14 6.01 30.22 -15.54
CA LEU A 14 5.67 29.73 -14.20
C LEU A 14 4.26 29.12 -14.17
N LEU A 15 3.27 29.82 -14.72
CA LEU A 15 1.89 29.33 -14.80
C LEU A 15 1.79 28.01 -15.57
N LEU A 16 2.50 27.88 -16.69
CA LEU A 16 2.52 26.64 -17.48
C LEU A 16 3.14 25.48 -16.70
N VAL A 17 4.24 25.73 -15.98
CA VAL A 17 4.86 24.72 -15.11
C VAL A 17 3.88 24.28 -14.03
N TRP A 18 3.24 25.22 -13.33
CA TRP A 18 2.24 24.90 -12.30
C TRP A 18 1.05 24.13 -12.86
N LEU A 19 0.54 24.53 -14.03
CA LEU A 19 -0.57 23.85 -14.69
C LEU A 19 -0.18 22.41 -15.06
N GLY A 20 1.01 22.21 -15.64
CA GLY A 20 1.52 20.90 -15.99
C GLY A 20 1.71 20.00 -14.77
N LEU A 21 2.26 20.53 -13.67
CA LEU A 21 2.39 19.79 -12.41
C LEU A 21 1.03 19.38 -11.83
N LEU A 22 0.06 20.29 -11.80
CA LEU A 22 -1.29 20.01 -11.30
C LEU A 22 -1.99 18.95 -12.17
N LEU A 23 -1.88 19.05 -13.49
CA LEU A 23 -2.45 18.06 -14.41
C LEU A 23 -1.79 16.69 -14.25
N GLY A 24 -0.45 16.65 -14.16
CA GLY A 24 0.30 15.42 -13.93
C GLY A 24 -0.07 14.77 -12.60
N ALA A 25 -0.11 15.55 -11.51
CA ALA A 25 -0.45 15.05 -10.17
C ALA A 25 -1.90 14.55 -10.08
N THR A 26 -2.85 15.23 -10.72
CA THR A 26 -4.25 14.79 -10.73
C THR A 26 -4.44 13.51 -11.51
N TRP A 27 -3.77 13.36 -12.66
CA TRP A 27 -3.78 12.12 -13.44
C TRP A 27 -3.14 10.95 -12.68
N THR A 28 -1.97 11.16 -12.09
CA THR A 28 -1.27 10.09 -11.34
C THR A 28 -2.08 9.67 -10.12
N THR A 29 -2.64 10.62 -9.38
CA THR A 29 -3.49 10.30 -8.22
C THR A 29 -4.74 9.54 -8.63
N GLN A 30 -5.45 9.93 -9.69
CA GLN A 30 -6.62 9.19 -10.17
C GLN A 30 -6.27 7.78 -10.65
N ALA A 31 -5.19 7.62 -11.41
CA ALA A 31 -4.74 6.31 -11.88
C ALA A 31 -4.33 5.39 -10.72
N LEU A 32 -3.62 5.93 -9.73
CA LEU A 32 -3.13 5.19 -8.58
C LEU A 32 -4.22 4.96 -7.52
N GLN A 33 -5.26 5.79 -7.45
CA GLN A 33 -6.31 5.67 -6.44
C GLN A 33 -7.05 4.33 -6.53
N ALA A 34 -7.27 3.82 -7.75
CA ALA A 34 -7.85 2.49 -7.94
C ALA A 34 -6.92 1.38 -7.41
N ARG A 35 -5.61 1.48 -7.66
CA ARG A 35 -4.60 0.53 -7.17
C ARG A 35 -4.48 0.58 -5.65
N PHE A 36 -4.45 1.77 -5.06
CA PHE A 36 -4.38 1.95 -3.60
C PHE A 36 -5.62 1.43 -2.89
N ARG A 37 -6.82 1.60 -3.47
CA ARG A 37 -8.05 1.00 -2.91
C ARG A 37 -7.97 -0.52 -2.91
N ARG A 38 -7.55 -1.13 -4.03
CA ARG A 38 -7.36 -2.58 -4.10
C ARG A 38 -6.32 -3.07 -3.09
N GLN A 39 -5.17 -2.41 -2.99
CA GLN A 39 -4.15 -2.75 -1.99
C GLN A 39 -4.64 -2.58 -0.55
N ALA A 40 -5.43 -1.55 -0.26
CA ALA A 40 -6.00 -1.35 1.07
C ALA A 40 -7.03 -2.44 1.42
N GLU A 41 -7.84 -2.88 0.46
CA GLU A 41 -8.77 -4.00 0.62
C GLU A 41 -8.02 -5.33 0.79
N GLU A 42 -6.98 -5.58 0.00
CA GLU A 42 -6.07 -6.74 0.12
C GLU A 42 -5.47 -6.81 1.53
N ARG A 43 -4.91 -5.69 2.00
CA ARG A 43 -4.36 -5.57 3.36
C ARG A 43 -5.41 -5.81 4.43
N ARG A 44 -6.64 -5.33 4.26
CA ARG A 44 -7.73 -5.59 5.21
C ARG A 44 -8.11 -7.07 5.25
N ARG A 45 -8.17 -7.75 4.10
CA ARG A 45 -8.47 -9.19 4.03
C ARG A 45 -7.37 -10.02 4.69
N LEU A 46 -6.11 -9.74 4.37
CA LEU A 46 -4.98 -10.41 4.99
C LEU A 46 -4.93 -10.18 6.50
N ASN A 47 -5.13 -8.93 6.95
CA ASN A 47 -5.11 -8.62 8.37
C ASN A 47 -6.27 -9.30 9.12
N ALA A 48 -7.45 -9.40 8.51
CA ALA A 48 -8.57 -10.13 9.09
C ALA A 48 -8.29 -11.64 9.21
N ALA A 49 -7.65 -12.25 8.19
CA ALA A 49 -7.25 -13.65 8.24
C ALA A 49 -6.19 -13.90 9.33
N TRP A 50 -5.17 -13.03 9.42
CA TRP A 50 -4.15 -13.09 10.46
C TRP A 50 -4.73 -12.91 11.87
N ALA A 51 -5.69 -11.99 12.03
CA ALA A 51 -6.40 -11.79 13.29
C ALA A 51 -7.21 -13.03 13.70
N ALA A 52 -7.86 -13.72 12.75
CA ALA A 52 -8.59 -14.96 13.02
C ALA A 52 -7.64 -16.07 13.49
N VAL A 53 -6.49 -16.23 12.83
CA VAL A 53 -5.46 -17.21 13.25
C VAL A 53 -4.96 -16.88 14.66
N HIS A 54 -4.58 -15.64 14.94
CA HIS A 54 -4.11 -15.24 16.28
C HIS A 54 -5.19 -15.36 17.35
N ALA A 55 -6.46 -15.09 17.02
CA ALA A 55 -7.57 -15.27 17.95
C ALA A 55 -7.74 -16.75 18.33
N THR A 56 -7.74 -17.65 17.35
CA THR A 56 -7.79 -19.11 17.61
C THR A 56 -6.58 -19.58 18.40
N ALA A 57 -5.42 -18.99 18.11
CA ALA A 57 -4.19 -19.28 18.80
C ALA A 57 -4.31 -18.86 20.29
N HIS A 58 -4.66 -17.61 20.59
CA HIS A 58 -4.82 -17.16 21.98
C HIS A 58 -5.92 -17.89 22.78
N HIS A 59 -6.91 -18.48 22.13
CA HIS A 59 -7.97 -19.25 22.79
C HIS A 59 -7.67 -20.74 22.94
N GLY A 60 -6.50 -21.22 22.47
CA GLY A 60 -6.13 -22.64 22.54
C GLY A 60 -7.06 -23.55 21.73
N GLU A 61 -7.83 -22.98 20.81
CA GLU A 61 -8.73 -23.74 19.94
C GLU A 61 -7.96 -24.20 18.69
N LYS A 62 -8.27 -25.42 18.25
CA LYS A 62 -7.61 -26.11 17.13
C LYS A 62 -7.47 -25.19 15.91
N CYS A 63 -6.35 -25.29 15.20
CA CYS A 63 -6.09 -24.49 14.01
C CYS A 63 -7.26 -24.58 13.01
N PRO A 64 -7.84 -23.46 12.54
CA PRO A 64 -9.02 -23.48 11.69
C PRO A 64 -8.76 -24.05 10.29
N HIS A 65 -7.49 -24.19 9.86
CA HIS A 65 -7.13 -24.68 8.54
C HIS A 65 -6.88 -26.21 8.50
N CYS A 66 -6.38 -26.79 9.59
CA CYS A 66 -6.00 -28.21 9.63
C CYS A 66 -6.62 -29.00 10.79
N GLY A 67 -7.32 -28.33 11.73
CA GLY A 67 -7.99 -28.96 12.86
C GLY A 67 -7.06 -29.56 13.92
N TYR A 68 -5.74 -29.40 13.77
CA TYR A 68 -4.77 -29.88 14.74
C TYR A 68 -4.70 -28.94 15.95
N PRO A 69 -4.66 -29.47 17.19
CA PRO A 69 -4.35 -28.67 18.36
C PRO A 69 -2.88 -28.20 18.25
N PRO A 70 -2.61 -26.89 18.35
CA PRO A 70 -1.24 -26.40 18.40
C PRO A 70 -0.54 -27.01 19.62
N THR A 71 0.65 -27.57 19.40
CA THR A 71 1.48 -28.08 20.51
C THR A 71 2.14 -26.90 21.21
N ASP A 72 2.47 -27.05 22.50
CA ASP A 72 3.01 -25.94 23.32
C ASP A 72 4.32 -25.33 22.74
N GLN A 73 4.99 -26.09 21.86
CA GLN A 73 6.21 -25.70 21.17
C GLN A 73 5.97 -24.74 19.99
N ASP A 74 4.77 -24.73 19.41
CA ASP A 74 4.40 -23.87 18.28
C ASP A 74 4.16 -22.41 18.70
N TRP A 75 3.84 -22.15 19.98
CA TRP A 75 3.67 -20.80 20.53
C TRP A 75 4.95 -19.97 20.52
N HIS A 76 6.10 -20.64 20.55
CA HIS A 76 7.42 -20.05 20.64
C HIS A 76 8.19 -20.14 19.32
N ALA A 77 7.57 -20.68 18.26
CA ALA A 77 8.18 -20.68 16.94
C ALA A 77 8.28 -19.24 16.44
N GLU A 78 9.52 -18.77 16.30
CA GLU A 78 9.84 -17.48 15.71
C GLU A 78 9.22 -17.42 14.29
N PRO A 79 8.53 -16.33 13.91
CA PRO A 79 7.94 -16.22 12.58
C PRO A 79 9.03 -16.43 11.53
N THR A 80 8.95 -17.51 10.77
CA THR A 80 9.87 -17.73 9.66
C THR A 80 9.67 -16.59 8.66
N PRO A 81 10.73 -15.89 8.25
CA PRO A 81 10.63 -14.89 7.20
C PRO A 81 10.05 -15.54 5.96
N VAL A 82 8.86 -15.11 5.55
CA VAL A 82 8.30 -15.47 4.24
C VAL A 82 9.14 -14.71 3.23
N GLU A 83 9.98 -15.42 2.47
CA GLU A 83 10.67 -14.83 1.32
C GLU A 83 9.59 -14.39 0.32
N ASP A 84 9.54 -13.08 0.05
CA ASP A 84 8.67 -12.54 -0.98
C ASP A 84 9.09 -13.13 -2.34
N PRO A 85 8.14 -13.63 -3.15
CA PRO A 85 8.46 -14.08 -4.50
C PRO A 85 9.07 -12.91 -5.31
N PRO A 86 10.05 -13.19 -6.19
CA PRO A 86 10.69 -12.15 -6.97
C PRO A 86 9.64 -11.41 -7.81
N ASP A 87 9.66 -10.09 -7.75
CA ASP A 87 8.89 -9.22 -8.64
C ASP A 87 9.38 -9.47 -10.09
N ASP A 88 8.57 -10.12 -10.91
CA ASP A 88 8.81 -10.27 -12.34
C ASP A 88 8.56 -8.90 -13.04
N ASP A 89 9.63 -8.12 -13.22
CA ASP A 89 9.70 -6.95 -14.12
C ASP A 89 10.20 -7.33 -15.54
#